data_AF-A0A9P6BW36-F1
#
_entry.id   AF-A0A9P6BW36-F1
#
_cell.length_a   1.000
_cell.length_b   1.000
_cell.length_c   1.000
_cell.angle_alpha   90.00
_cell.angle_beta   90.00
_cell.angle_gamma   90.00
#
_symmetry.space_group_name_H-M   'P 1'
#
loop_
_entity.id
_entity.type
_entity.pdbx_description
1 polymer ?
#
loop_
_entity_poly.entity_id
_entity_poly.type
_entity_poly.pdbx_seq_one_letter_code
_entity_poly.pdbx_strand_id
1 'polypeptide(L)'
;QGSKAHTGMPQCQHCWHWGHLTEVCCCPVICCPICTSPHSKASHQQLAGCCCSNPKAKPPIPPTPADAPCPHIHACINCSNKHTADDHCCPYWQHHFNQ
;
A
#
# COMPACT_ATOMS: atom_id res chain seq x y z
N GLN A 1 30.25 -18.00 16.66
CA GLN A 1 28.82 -18.35 16.67
C GLN A 1 28.13 -17.48 15.61
N GLY A 2 27.22 -18.06 14.81
CA GLY A 2 26.88 -17.67 13.44
C GLY A 2 26.53 -16.21 13.15
N SER A 3 27.09 -15.72 12.04
CA SER A 3 26.66 -14.56 11.29
C SER A 3 25.20 -14.74 10.85
N LYS A 4 24.27 -13.99 11.47
CA LYS A 4 22.91 -13.88 10.95
C LYS A 4 22.98 -13.12 9.63
N ALA A 5 22.59 -13.75 8.53
CA ALA A 5 22.21 -13.03 7.32
C ALA A 5 21.14 -12.01 7.72
N HIS A 6 21.35 -10.73 7.39
CA HIS A 6 20.33 -9.69 7.57
C HIS A 6 19.28 -9.88 6.48
N THR A 7 18.47 -10.94 6.58
CA THR A 7 17.33 -11.16 5.71
C THR A 7 16.30 -10.05 5.97
N GLY A 8 16.14 -9.13 4.99
CA GLY A 8 14.96 -8.28 4.79
C GLY A 8 14.33 -7.67 6.04
N MET A 9 14.65 -6.40 6.31
CA MET A 9 13.95 -5.61 7.32
C MET A 9 12.41 -5.68 7.11
N PRO A 10 11.61 -5.79 8.17
CA PRO A 10 10.17 -5.96 8.05
C PRO A 10 9.48 -4.75 7.40
N GLN A 11 8.46 -5.02 6.60
CA GLN A 11 7.48 -4.01 6.19
C GLN A 11 6.40 -3.88 7.24
N CYS A 12 6.16 -2.65 7.68
CA CYS A 12 5.04 -2.38 8.56
C CYS A 12 3.70 -2.60 7.82
N GLN A 13 2.84 -3.47 8.32
CA GLN A 13 1.52 -3.74 7.74
C GLN A 13 0.47 -2.69 8.13
N HIS A 14 0.83 -1.74 9.00
CA HIS A 14 0.01 -0.57 9.35
C HIS A 14 0.24 0.58 8.37
N CYS A 15 1.46 1.10 8.30
CA CYS A 15 1.77 2.29 7.50
C CYS A 15 2.45 1.97 6.15
N TRP A 16 2.76 0.71 5.87
CA TRP A 16 3.42 0.22 4.65
C TRP A 16 4.81 0.81 4.35
N HIS A 17 5.43 1.43 5.34
CA HIS A 17 6.83 1.83 5.28
C HIS A 17 7.72 0.63 5.59
N TRP A 18 8.85 0.58 4.90
CA TRP A 18 9.93 -0.33 5.25
C TRP A 18 10.72 0.18 6.46
N GLY A 19 11.34 -0.74 7.20
CA GLY A 19 12.32 -0.41 8.22
C GLY A 19 11.85 -0.54 9.67
N HIS A 20 10.61 -0.95 9.91
CA HIS A 20 10.11 -1.24 11.25
C HIS A 20 8.98 -2.29 11.26
N LEU A 21 8.84 -2.97 12.40
CA LEU A 21 7.74 -3.91 12.63
C LEU A 21 6.42 -3.17 12.86
N THR A 22 5.31 -3.79 12.50
CA THR A 22 3.96 -3.28 12.80
C THR A 22 3.75 -2.99 14.30
N GLU A 23 4.37 -3.79 15.18
CA GLU A 23 4.26 -3.69 16.63
C GLU A 23 4.86 -2.41 17.22
N VAL A 24 5.86 -1.83 16.56
CA VAL A 24 6.53 -0.60 16.99
C VAL A 24 6.08 0.62 16.16
N CYS A 25 5.06 0.45 15.33
CA CYS A 25 4.56 1.51 14.47
C CYS A 25 3.80 2.57 15.29
N CYS A 26 4.17 3.83 15.13
CA CYS A 26 3.46 4.96 15.76
C CYS A 26 2.24 5.43 14.94
N CYS A 27 1.93 4.80 13.81
CA CYS A 27 0.79 5.20 12.99
C CYS A 27 -0.52 4.82 13.71
N PRO A 28 -1.44 5.77 13.95
CA PRO A 28 -2.66 5.51 14.71
C PRO A 28 -3.73 4.74 13.90
N VAL A 29 -3.55 4.61 12.59
CA VAL A 29 -4.52 4.01 11.67
C VAL A 29 -3.83 3.07 10.69
N ILE A 30 -4.56 2.06 10.22
CA ILE A 30 -4.12 1.27 9.08
C ILE A 30 -4.24 2.08 7.80
N CYS A 31 -3.16 2.11 7.03
CA CYS A 31 -3.11 2.73 5.73
C CYS A 31 -3.31 1.68 4.65
N CYS A 32 -3.92 2.09 3.54
CA CYS A 32 -4.06 1.24 2.38
C CYS A 32 -2.74 1.22 1.59
N PRO A 33 -2.16 0.05 1.22
CA PRO A 33 -0.92 0.01 0.44
C PRO A 33 -1.08 0.55 -0.99
N ILE A 34 -2.34 0.70 -1.43
CA ILE A 34 -2.72 1.12 -2.79
C ILE A 34 -2.83 2.64 -2.86
N CYS A 35 -3.57 3.27 -1.93
CA CYS A 35 -3.89 4.68 -1.97
C CYS A 35 -3.48 5.47 -0.71
N THR A 36 -2.76 4.86 0.23
CA THR A 36 -2.24 5.45 1.48
C THR A 36 -3.29 6.06 2.43
N SER A 37 -4.57 5.89 2.10
CA SER A 37 -5.71 6.39 2.87
C SER A 37 -6.02 5.50 4.09
N PRO A 38 -6.72 6.01 5.11
CA PRO A 38 -6.94 5.32 6.39
C PRO A 38 -7.96 4.17 6.30
N HIS A 39 -7.60 3.11 5.59
CA HIS A 39 -8.37 1.87 5.45
C HIS A 39 -7.48 0.69 5.04
N SER A 40 -7.95 -0.53 5.27
CA SER A 40 -7.22 -1.75 4.86
C SER A 40 -7.26 -1.99 3.34
N LYS A 41 -6.35 -2.82 2.82
CA LYS A 41 -6.42 -3.28 1.40
C LYS A 41 -7.75 -3.95 1.08
N ALA A 42 -8.31 -4.74 2.01
CA ALA A 42 -9.58 -5.44 1.84
C ALA A 42 -10.78 -4.47 1.72
N SER A 43 -10.76 -3.38 2.47
CA SER A 43 -11.82 -2.36 2.43
C SER A 43 -11.63 -1.33 1.31
N HIS A 44 -10.59 -1.48 0.47
CA HIS A 44 -10.22 -0.48 -0.53
C HIS A 44 -11.36 -0.19 -1.51
N GLN A 45 -12.01 -1.22 -2.07
CA GLN A 45 -13.09 -1.03 -3.04
C GLN A 45 -14.31 -0.30 -2.45
N GLN A 46 -14.54 -0.43 -1.14
CA GLN A 46 -15.68 0.17 -0.45
C GLN A 46 -15.40 1.60 0.03
N LEU A 47 -14.16 1.90 0.45
CA LEU A 47 -13.81 3.15 1.11
C LEU A 47 -12.97 4.09 0.26
N ALA A 48 -12.22 3.59 -0.72
CA ALA A 48 -11.39 4.44 -1.56
C ALA A 48 -12.27 5.20 -2.55
N GLY A 49 -12.28 6.54 -2.48
CA GLY A 49 -13.07 7.37 -3.38
C GLY A 49 -12.76 7.15 -4.87
N CYS A 50 -11.57 6.65 -5.21
CA CYS A 50 -11.20 6.28 -6.58
C CYS A 50 -11.85 5.00 -7.09
N CYS A 51 -12.25 4.10 -6.19
CA CYS A 51 -12.75 2.76 -6.52
C CYS A 51 -14.22 2.55 -6.08
N CYS A 52 -14.72 3.37 -5.14
CA CYS A 52 -16.10 3.34 -4.64
C CYS A 52 -17.09 3.89 -5.68
N SER A 53 -18.30 3.33 -5.71
CA SER A 53 -19.36 3.85 -6.56
C SER A 53 -19.77 5.26 -6.13
N ASN A 54 -20.05 6.12 -7.10
CA ASN A 54 -20.64 7.42 -6.83
C ASN A 54 -21.99 7.52 -7.54
N PRO A 55 -23.08 7.06 -6.91
CA PRO A 55 -24.42 7.12 -7.49
C PRO A 55 -24.96 8.56 -7.59
N LYS A 56 -24.34 9.52 -6.88
CA LYS A 56 -24.72 10.94 -6.92
C LYS A 56 -23.98 11.72 -8.03
N ALA A 57 -22.98 11.13 -8.68
CA ALA A 57 -22.31 11.74 -9.81
C ALA A 57 -23.25 11.83 -11.03
N LYS A 58 -22.99 12.79 -11.93
CA LYS A 58 -23.70 12.93 -13.21
C LYS A 58 -22.68 12.89 -14.36
N PRO A 59 -22.55 11.76 -15.08
CA PRO A 59 -23.29 10.50 -14.94
C PRO A 59 -22.90 9.70 -13.68
N PRO A 60 -23.75 8.76 -13.20
CA PRO A 60 -23.42 7.89 -12.09
C PRO A 60 -22.15 7.09 -12.37
N ILE A 61 -21.23 7.05 -11.39
CA ILE A 61 -19.97 6.30 -11.54
C ILE A 61 -20.19 4.91 -10.91
N PRO A 62 -20.14 3.83 -11.71
CA PRO A 62 -20.21 2.47 -11.18
C PRO A 62 -18.98 2.18 -10.31
N PRO A 63 -19.08 1.26 -9.32
CA PRO A 63 -17.92 0.81 -8.57
C PRO A 63 -16.95 0.10 -9.51
N THR A 64 -15.65 0.15 -9.17
CA THR A 64 -14.65 -0.65 -9.89
C THR A 64 -14.95 -2.14 -9.67
N PRO A 65 -15.03 -2.98 -10.73
CA PRO A 65 -15.23 -4.42 -10.58
C PRO A 65 -14.18 -5.06 -9.66
N ALA A 66 -14.56 -6.12 -8.94
CA ALA A 66 -13.71 -6.73 -7.92
C ALA A 66 -12.33 -7.18 -8.45
N ASP A 67 -12.28 -7.59 -9.72
CA ASP A 67 -11.08 -8.07 -10.42
C ASP A 67 -10.38 -7.01 -11.28
N ALA A 68 -10.94 -5.80 -11.37
CA ALA A 68 -10.33 -4.73 -12.17
C ALA A 68 -9.24 -4.00 -11.35
N PRO A 69 -8.11 -3.61 -11.98
CA PRO A 69 -7.12 -2.77 -11.31
C PRO A 69 -7.75 -1.43 -10.93
N CYS A 70 -7.38 -0.88 -9.77
CA CYS A 70 -7.93 0.42 -9.38
C CYS A 70 -7.50 1.48 -10.42
N PRO A 71 -8.43 2.32 -10.92
CA PRO A 71 -8.17 3.24 -12.03
C PRO A 71 -7.22 4.40 -11.67
N HIS A 72 -6.79 4.50 -10.41
CA HIS A 72 -5.91 5.55 -9.94
C HIS A 72 -4.44 5.19 -10.19
N ILE A 73 -3.63 6.18 -10.55
CA ILE A 73 -2.18 6.03 -10.58
C ILE A 73 -1.68 6.03 -9.14
N HIS A 74 -1.35 4.86 -8.64
CA HIS A 74 -0.77 4.67 -7.30
C HIS A 74 0.63 5.27 -7.24
N ALA A 75 0.99 5.87 -6.11
CA ALA A 75 2.37 6.26 -5.83
C ALA A 75 2.81 5.51 -4.57
N CYS A 76 3.89 4.74 -4.69
CA CYS A 76 4.46 4.02 -3.57
C CYS A 76 4.91 5.02 -2.49
N ILE A 77 4.52 4.79 -1.23
CA ILE A 77 4.92 5.67 -0.12
C ILE A 77 6.43 5.70 0.13
N ASN A 78 7.15 4.65 -0.30
CA ASN A 78 8.58 4.49 -0.06
C ASN A 78 9.46 5.10 -1.17
N CYS A 79 8.99 5.18 -2.42
CA CYS A 79 9.80 5.67 -3.54
C CYS A 79 9.05 6.56 -4.54
N SER A 80 7.78 6.83 -4.29
CA SER A 80 6.88 7.65 -5.11
C SER A 80 6.64 7.15 -6.55
N ASN A 81 7.11 5.96 -6.92
CA ASN A 81 6.87 5.35 -8.23
C ASN A 81 5.49 4.70 -8.35
N LYS A 82 5.11 4.37 -9.60
CA LYS A 82 3.80 3.85 -9.99
C LYS A 82 3.58 2.37 -9.66
N HIS A 83 3.64 2.02 -8.39
CA HIS A 83 3.35 0.68 -7.89
C HIS A 83 2.83 0.74 -6.44
N THR A 84 2.32 -0.38 -5.94
CA THR A 84 1.81 -0.48 -4.57
C THR A 84 2.96 -0.62 -3.56
N ALA A 85 2.73 -0.21 -2.32
CA ALA A 85 3.79 -0.23 -1.31
C ALA A 85 4.31 -1.65 -0.98
N ASP A 86 3.49 -2.68 -1.18
CA ASP A 86 3.80 -4.11 -0.97
C ASP A 86 4.57 -4.77 -2.14
N ASP A 87 4.93 -4.01 -3.18
CA ASP A 87 5.68 -4.54 -4.32
C ASP A 87 7.17 -4.72 -3.99
N HIS A 88 7.68 -5.95 -4.10
CA HIS A 88 9.10 -6.25 -3.94
C HIS A 88 9.97 -5.74 -5.11
N CYS A 89 9.37 -5.24 -6.19
CA CYS A 89 10.09 -4.51 -7.23
C CYS A 89 10.32 -3.03 -6.86
N CYS A 90 9.90 -2.59 -5.67
CA CYS A 90 10.11 -1.23 -5.20
C CYS A 90 11.60 -0.87 -5.21
N PRO A 91 12.04 0.19 -5.91
CA PRO A 91 13.44 0.61 -5.92
C PRO A 91 13.99 0.90 -4.52
N TYR A 92 13.17 1.49 -3.64
CA TYR A 92 13.55 1.67 -2.23
C TYR A 92 13.88 0.33 -1.58
N TRP A 93 13.03 -0.69 -1.80
CA TRP A 93 13.29 -2.00 -1.24
C TRP A 93 14.52 -2.66 -1.85
N GLN A 94 14.67 -2.59 -3.18
CA GLN A 94 15.79 -3.18 -3.90
C GLN A 94 17.14 -2.59 -3.46
N HIS A 95 17.21 -1.27 -3.31
CA HIS A 95 18.45 -0.59 -2.89
C HIS A 95 18.81 -0.86 -1.43
N HIS A 96 17.82 -0.96 -0.55
CA HIS A 96 18.08 -1.05 0.89
C HIS A 96 18.07 -2.49 1.43
N PHE A 97 17.44 -3.44 0.74
CA PHE A 97 17.16 -4.76 1.32
C PHE A 97 17.37 -5.96 0.38
N ASN A 98 17.60 -5.78 -0.93
CA ASN A 98 17.86 -6.87 -1.88
C ASN A 98 19.35 -7.00 -2.23
N GLN A 99 20.22 -6.95 -1.22
CA GLN A 99 21.68 -7.06 -1.34
C GLN A 99 22.17 -8.43 -0.86
#